data_AF-A0A5R9ANE4-F1
#
_entry.id   AF-A0A5R9ANE4-F1
#
_cell.length_a   1.000
_cell.length_b   1.000
_cell.length_c   1.000
_cell.angle_alpha   90.00
_cell.angle_beta   90.00
_cell.angle_gamma   90.00
#
_symmetry.space_group_name_H-M   'P 1'
#
loop_
_entity.id
_entity.type
_entity.pdbx_description
1 polymer ?
#
loop_
_entity_poly.entity_id
_entity_poly.type
_entity_poly.pdbx_seq_one_letter_code
_entity_poly.pdbx_strand_id
1 'polypeptide(L)'
;MTKNYLAKYSNVFYITSLMTCSIKFETFVMVINQKIKSVVTYFLLVTILFKLSTLQAQVQNHSDIYIGDNSLFYTGANNFNFGEGSTTTSRTKIDYGVLSFSNGASWSGASDIHFLDGYGQTQSDEEFILPIGQSGIYAPIQVIPSTSGGVDAAYFRSAPNSIGGALDGSISSISSVEYWDINSKGVKTNISLSWRPSSAITDLTSSSLSNLTIVGWNGSVWVAIPSMIDEYSLLGKLSSLNSGSISTNEEVDLSAYSVFSLGTSTEEVLVTLSNKVEVIVYVNKNRVFIEASQPLKTLIVHDIAGKLIFSKKLDGGLTYNQPFNYDLGVYIVTTEVHNATWLFREKIISGRY
;
A
#
# COMPACT_ATOMS: atom_id res chain seq x y z
N MET A 1 -38.37 85.93 -52.42
CA MET A 1 -38.58 84.48 -52.17
C MET A 1 -37.25 83.75 -52.39
N THR A 2 -36.35 83.74 -51.40
CA THR A 2 -36.11 82.59 -50.48
C THR A 2 -35.95 81.23 -51.18
N LYS A 3 -34.71 80.83 -51.48
CA LYS A 3 -34.18 79.46 -51.39
C LYS A 3 -32.67 79.46 -51.74
N ASN A 4 -31.91 78.58 -51.08
CA ASN A 4 -30.51 78.20 -51.37
C ASN A 4 -29.34 78.80 -50.57
N TYR A 5 -29.50 79.09 -49.27
CA TYR A 5 -28.33 79.24 -48.39
C TYR A 5 -28.22 78.23 -47.23
N LEU A 6 -29.23 77.37 -47.00
CA LEU A 6 -29.21 76.40 -45.90
C LEU A 6 -28.63 75.02 -46.27
N ALA A 7 -28.44 74.69 -47.54
CA ALA A 7 -27.96 73.37 -47.96
C ALA A 7 -26.44 73.17 -47.81
N LYS A 8 -25.65 74.24 -47.64
CA LYS A 8 -24.18 74.15 -47.57
C LYS A 8 -23.63 73.95 -46.15
N TYR A 9 -24.39 74.31 -45.12
CA TYR A 9 -23.96 74.21 -43.71
C TYR A 9 -24.39 72.89 -43.02
N SER A 10 -25.47 72.24 -43.47
CA SER A 10 -25.88 70.95 -42.91
C SER A 10 -24.89 69.83 -43.21
N ASN A 11 -24.30 69.82 -44.42
CA ASN A 11 -23.28 68.84 -44.81
C ASN A 11 -21.96 69.02 -44.05
N VAL A 12 -21.55 70.26 -43.76
CA VAL A 12 -20.30 70.51 -43.02
C VAL A 12 -20.43 70.08 -41.55
N PHE A 13 -21.57 70.33 -40.91
CA PHE A 13 -21.84 69.87 -39.53
C PHE A 13 -21.98 68.35 -39.42
N TYR A 14 -22.58 67.70 -40.43
CA TYR A 14 -22.66 66.23 -40.47
C TYR A 14 -21.27 65.59 -40.65
N ILE A 15 -20.43 66.16 -41.53
CA ILE A 15 -19.08 65.63 -41.79
C ILE A 15 -18.16 65.80 -40.58
N THR A 16 -18.19 66.95 -39.89
CA THR A 16 -17.39 67.16 -38.67
C THR A 16 -17.85 66.29 -37.50
N SER A 17 -19.16 66.09 -37.34
CA SER A 17 -19.73 65.18 -36.34
C SER A 17 -19.35 63.72 -36.60
N LEU A 18 -19.45 63.25 -37.86
CA LEU A 18 -19.06 61.90 -38.26
C LEU A 18 -17.55 61.66 -38.11
N MET A 19 -16.70 62.62 -38.48
CA MET A 19 -15.24 62.51 -38.27
C MET A 19 -14.87 62.45 -36.78
N THR A 20 -15.50 63.27 -35.94
CA THR A 20 -15.23 63.27 -34.49
C THR A 20 -15.71 61.98 -33.83
N CYS A 21 -16.81 61.40 -34.31
CA CYS A 21 -17.32 60.10 -33.88
C CYS A 21 -16.37 58.96 -34.30
N SER A 22 -15.88 58.99 -35.54
CA SER A 22 -14.92 58.01 -36.07
C SER A 22 -13.61 57.98 -35.29
N ILE A 23 -13.04 59.15 -34.99
CA ILE A 23 -11.80 59.26 -34.20
C ILE A 23 -11.99 58.74 -32.77
N LYS A 24 -13.12 59.11 -32.12
CA LYS A 24 -13.43 58.60 -30.77
C LYS A 24 -13.64 57.08 -30.76
N PHE A 25 -14.24 56.51 -31.81
CA PHE A 25 -14.41 55.08 -31.95
C PHE A 25 -13.06 54.36 -32.14
N GLU A 26 -12.18 54.86 -33.01
CA GLU A 26 -10.84 54.30 -33.18
C GLU A 26 -10.00 54.37 -31.90
N THR A 27 -10.08 55.49 -31.18
CA THR A 27 -9.33 55.66 -29.92
C THR A 27 -9.87 54.71 -28.83
N PHE A 28 -11.20 54.51 -28.78
CA PHE A 28 -11.85 53.57 -27.88
C PHE A 28 -11.46 52.11 -28.19
N VAL A 29 -11.47 51.71 -29.46
CA VAL A 29 -11.03 50.38 -29.91
C VAL A 29 -9.55 50.15 -29.59
N MET A 30 -8.70 51.17 -29.75
CA MET A 30 -7.28 51.08 -29.43
C MET A 30 -7.03 50.88 -27.91
N VAL A 31 -7.74 51.62 -27.05
CA VAL A 31 -7.66 51.46 -25.58
C VAL A 31 -8.18 50.08 -25.13
N ILE A 32 -9.26 49.59 -25.74
CA ILE A 32 -9.77 48.23 -25.47
C ILE A 32 -8.74 47.18 -25.85
N ASN A 33 -8.15 47.26 -27.05
CA ASN A 33 -7.13 46.31 -27.50
C ASN A 33 -5.88 46.32 -26.61
N GLN A 34 -5.46 47.50 -26.12
CA GLN A 34 -4.33 47.62 -25.20
C GLN A 34 -4.64 47.00 -23.82
N LYS A 35 -5.86 47.24 -23.29
CA LYS A 35 -6.31 46.62 -22.04
C LYS A 35 -6.47 45.10 -22.17
N ILE A 36 -7.00 44.59 -23.29
CA ILE A 36 -7.11 43.16 -23.58
C ILE A 36 -5.72 42.52 -23.65
N LYS A 37 -4.76 43.12 -24.36
CA LYS A 37 -3.37 42.61 -24.41
C LYS A 37 -2.72 42.55 -23.03
N SER A 38 -2.95 43.57 -22.20
CA SER A 38 -2.45 43.60 -20.81
C SER A 38 -3.07 42.49 -19.96
N VAL A 39 -4.41 42.33 -19.99
CA VAL A 39 -5.13 41.29 -19.24
C VAL A 39 -4.72 39.88 -19.68
N VAL A 40 -4.56 39.63 -20.97
CA VAL A 40 -4.09 38.34 -21.48
C VAL A 40 -2.68 38.03 -21.00
N THR A 41 -1.79 39.04 -20.94
CA THR A 41 -0.42 38.87 -20.44
C THR A 41 -0.40 38.55 -18.95
N TYR A 42 -1.21 39.24 -18.13
CA TYR A 42 -1.35 38.92 -16.71
C TYR A 42 -1.95 37.54 -16.48
N PHE A 43 -2.96 37.15 -17.26
CA PHE A 43 -3.56 35.82 -17.15
C PHE A 43 -2.57 34.72 -17.51
N LEU A 44 -1.73 34.92 -18.55
CA LEU A 44 -0.66 34.01 -18.94
C LEU A 44 0.42 33.89 -17.86
N LEU A 45 0.83 35.02 -17.27
CA LEU A 45 1.82 35.04 -16.18
C LEU A 45 1.29 34.32 -14.94
N VAL A 46 0.02 34.55 -14.60
CA VAL A 46 -0.65 33.89 -13.47
C VAL A 46 -0.78 32.38 -13.72
N THR A 47 -1.14 31.94 -14.92
CA THR A 47 -1.17 30.50 -15.25
C THR A 47 0.21 29.85 -15.20
N ILE A 48 1.27 30.56 -15.64
CA ILE A 48 2.65 30.08 -15.50
C ILE A 48 3.04 29.95 -14.01
N LEU A 49 2.71 30.94 -13.18
CA LEU A 49 2.97 30.94 -11.74
C LEU A 49 2.18 29.86 -10.98
N PHE A 50 0.94 29.56 -11.38
CA PHE A 50 0.17 28.44 -10.83
C PHE A 50 0.64 27.05 -11.30
N LYS A 51 1.39 26.95 -12.40
CA LYS A 51 2.03 25.69 -12.84
C LYS A 51 3.38 25.43 -12.17
N LEU A 52 4.00 26.44 -11.57
CA LEU A 52 5.30 26.33 -10.90
C LEU A 52 5.23 25.71 -9.50
N SER A 53 4.04 25.58 -8.91
CA SER A 53 3.86 25.20 -7.50
C SER A 53 3.88 23.70 -7.17
N THR A 54 4.34 22.82 -8.06
CA THR A 54 4.49 21.37 -7.76
C THR A 54 5.74 20.73 -8.36
N LEU A 55 6.87 21.44 -8.45
CA LEU A 55 8.16 20.77 -8.65
C LEU A 55 8.54 20.06 -7.34
N GLN A 56 8.09 18.81 -7.17
CA GLN A 56 8.62 17.96 -6.12
C GLN A 56 10.07 17.61 -6.50
N ALA A 57 11.01 17.84 -5.58
CA ALA A 57 12.40 17.48 -5.80
C ALA A 57 12.54 15.95 -5.79
N GLN A 58 12.68 15.33 -6.96
CA GLN A 58 12.92 13.90 -7.10
C GLN A 58 14.42 13.62 -7.30
N VAL A 59 14.92 12.56 -6.69
CA VAL A 59 16.22 11.99 -7.04
C VAL A 59 15.96 10.90 -8.08
N GLN A 60 16.67 10.93 -9.21
CA GLN A 60 16.59 9.90 -10.24
C GLN A 60 17.98 9.54 -10.70
N ASN A 61 18.24 8.25 -10.91
CA ASN A 61 19.48 7.79 -11.54
C ASN A 61 19.27 7.63 -13.06
N HIS A 62 19.95 8.45 -13.86
CA HIS A 62 19.99 8.27 -15.32
C HIS A 62 21.17 7.38 -15.78
N SER A 63 22.13 7.16 -14.87
CA SER A 63 23.29 6.29 -15.06
C SER A 63 23.58 5.58 -13.72
N ASP A 64 24.68 4.87 -13.64
CA ASP A 64 25.01 4.01 -12.50
C ASP A 64 25.30 4.84 -11.24
N ILE A 65 24.66 4.46 -10.13
CA ILE A 65 25.00 4.91 -8.80
C ILE A 65 25.66 3.75 -8.07
N TYR A 66 26.87 3.99 -7.56
CA TYR A 66 27.56 3.09 -6.65
C TYR A 66 27.87 3.80 -5.34
N ILE A 67 27.41 3.23 -4.23
CA ILE A 67 27.68 3.71 -2.88
C ILE A 67 28.61 2.70 -2.22
N GLY A 68 29.88 3.08 -2.08
CA GLY A 68 30.92 2.21 -1.54
C GLY A 68 30.88 2.07 -0.02
N ASP A 69 31.85 1.33 0.50
CA ASP A 69 31.98 1.08 1.94
C ASP A 69 32.03 2.38 2.76
N ASN A 70 31.49 2.35 3.98
CA ASN A 70 31.42 3.45 4.93
C ASN A 70 30.79 4.74 4.36
N SER A 71 29.95 4.61 3.33
CA SER A 71 29.30 5.73 2.66
C SER A 71 27.78 5.62 2.75
N LEU A 72 27.13 6.77 2.91
CA LEU A 72 25.67 6.85 2.96
C LEU A 72 25.19 7.90 1.95
N PHE A 73 24.28 7.48 1.07
CA PHE A 73 23.53 8.38 0.21
C PHE A 73 22.13 8.57 0.81
N TYR A 74 21.84 9.78 1.27
CA TYR A 74 20.57 10.10 1.91
C TYR A 74 19.59 10.73 0.93
N THR A 75 18.42 10.13 0.76
CA THR A 75 17.29 10.68 0.01
C THR A 75 16.29 11.29 0.99
N GLY A 76 15.98 12.58 0.83
CA GLY A 76 14.96 13.26 1.64
C GLY A 76 13.52 12.79 1.34
N ALA A 77 12.53 13.48 1.93
CA ALA A 77 11.12 13.06 2.01
C ALA A 77 10.32 13.15 0.70
N ASN A 78 10.91 12.73 -0.41
CA ASN A 78 10.32 12.68 -1.74
C ASN A 78 10.54 11.31 -2.37
N ASN A 79 10.22 11.21 -3.66
CA ASN A 79 10.38 10.01 -4.46
C ASN A 79 11.82 9.83 -4.97
N PHE A 80 12.43 8.66 -4.71
CA PHE A 80 13.57 8.16 -5.47
C PHE A 80 13.07 7.39 -6.69
N ASN A 81 13.38 7.87 -7.89
CA ASN A 81 13.00 7.23 -9.13
C ASN A 81 14.15 6.35 -9.63
N PHE A 82 13.93 5.04 -9.66
CA PHE A 82 14.79 4.10 -10.34
C PHE A 82 14.65 4.31 -11.85
N GLY A 83 15.67 4.93 -12.45
CA GLY A 83 15.80 5.11 -13.89
C GLY A 83 16.67 4.03 -14.54
N GLU A 84 17.20 4.34 -15.72
CA GLU A 84 17.89 3.37 -16.60
C GLU A 84 19.19 2.79 -16.02
N GLY A 85 19.85 3.50 -15.10
CA GLY A 85 21.11 3.06 -14.51
C GLY A 85 20.93 2.00 -13.42
N SER A 86 22.03 1.34 -13.07
CA SER A 86 22.07 0.51 -11.87
C SER A 86 22.11 1.37 -10.60
N THR A 87 21.53 0.88 -9.51
CA THR A 87 21.70 1.46 -8.17
C THR A 87 22.26 0.37 -7.27
N THR A 88 23.51 0.54 -6.86
CA THR A 88 24.26 -0.48 -6.14
C THR A 88 24.84 0.11 -4.87
N THR A 89 24.80 -0.63 -3.77
CA THR A 89 25.66 -0.36 -2.62
C THR A 89 26.54 -1.56 -2.32
N SER A 90 27.68 -1.32 -1.69
CA SER A 90 28.52 -2.42 -1.25
C SER A 90 27.83 -3.27 -0.17
N ARG A 91 28.26 -4.52 -0.03
CA ARG A 91 27.71 -5.50 0.93
C ARG A 91 28.77 -5.99 1.93
N THR A 92 29.82 -5.20 2.13
CA THR A 92 30.88 -5.54 3.09
C THR A 92 30.28 -5.58 4.49
N LYS A 93 30.23 -6.75 5.12
CA LYS A 93 29.43 -7.06 6.32
C LYS A 93 29.45 -6.02 7.45
N ILE A 94 30.56 -5.32 7.66
CA ILE A 94 30.72 -4.35 8.76
C ILE A 94 30.55 -2.91 8.26
N ASP A 95 31.05 -2.63 7.07
CA ASP A 95 31.29 -1.28 6.57
C ASP A 95 30.54 -1.03 5.26
N TYR A 96 29.36 -1.64 5.06
CA TYR A 96 28.62 -1.55 3.80
C TYR A 96 28.18 -0.11 3.48
N GLY A 97 28.01 0.17 2.20
CA GLY A 97 27.40 1.40 1.70
C GLY A 97 25.88 1.33 1.81
N VAL A 98 25.23 2.48 2.00
CA VAL A 98 23.78 2.55 2.26
C VAL A 98 23.10 3.59 1.38
N LEU A 99 22.01 3.20 0.71
CA LEU A 99 21.01 4.12 0.20
C LEU A 99 19.91 4.30 1.26
N SER A 100 19.88 5.46 1.92
CA SER A 100 18.98 5.75 3.04
C SER A 100 17.80 6.61 2.60
N PHE A 101 16.60 6.11 2.87
CA PHE A 101 15.32 6.77 2.69
C PHE A 101 14.90 7.47 3.99
N SER A 102 14.57 8.76 3.92
CA SER A 102 14.05 9.50 5.08
C SER A 102 12.66 9.01 5.49
N ASN A 103 12.21 9.40 6.68
CA ASN A 103 10.79 9.23 7.03
C ASN A 103 9.89 9.90 5.97
N GLY A 104 8.82 9.21 5.56
CA GLY A 104 7.89 9.64 4.51
C GLY A 104 8.46 9.64 3.08
N ALA A 105 9.68 9.15 2.86
CA ALA A 105 10.21 8.97 1.52
C ALA A 105 9.43 7.87 0.77
N SER A 106 9.50 7.93 -0.55
CA SER A 106 8.93 6.90 -1.42
C SER A 106 9.90 6.59 -2.56
N TRP A 107 9.58 5.59 -3.36
CA TRP A 107 10.31 5.31 -4.58
C TRP A 107 9.35 4.89 -5.69
N SER A 108 9.84 4.97 -6.93
CA SER A 108 9.12 4.49 -8.11
C SER A 108 10.08 3.87 -9.11
N GLY A 109 9.56 3.02 -10.01
CA GLY A 109 10.34 2.37 -11.06
C GLY A 109 11.03 1.06 -10.67
N ALA A 110 10.95 0.63 -9.40
CA ALA A 110 11.57 -0.64 -9.01
C ALA A 110 10.88 -1.86 -9.67
N SER A 111 11.68 -2.80 -10.15
CA SER A 111 11.29 -3.98 -10.92
C SER A 111 12.44 -5.00 -10.95
N ASP A 112 12.28 -6.14 -11.64
CA ASP A 112 13.37 -7.09 -11.86
C ASP A 112 14.55 -6.53 -12.67
N ILE A 113 14.37 -5.38 -13.33
CA ILE A 113 15.42 -4.70 -14.11
C ILE A 113 16.05 -3.56 -13.30
N HIS A 114 15.26 -2.89 -12.47
CA HIS A 114 15.71 -1.75 -11.68
C HIS A 114 15.41 -1.98 -10.20
N PHE A 115 16.45 -2.17 -9.40
CA PHE A 115 16.33 -2.35 -7.96
C PHE A 115 17.63 -1.87 -7.30
N LEU A 116 17.61 -1.76 -5.98
CA LEU A 116 18.82 -1.54 -5.20
C LEU A 116 19.55 -2.87 -5.02
N ASP A 117 20.70 -3.05 -5.69
CA ASP A 117 21.60 -4.15 -5.40
C ASP A 117 22.55 -3.76 -4.26
N GLY A 118 22.13 -4.00 -3.03
CA GLY A 118 22.89 -3.64 -1.84
C GLY A 118 22.02 -3.44 -0.61
N TYR A 119 22.59 -2.76 0.38
CA TYR A 119 21.89 -2.30 1.58
C TYR A 119 21.11 -1.00 1.29
N GLY A 120 19.79 -1.09 1.48
CA GLY A 120 18.93 0.07 1.63
C GLY A 120 18.58 0.29 3.10
N GLN A 121 18.32 1.52 3.49
CA GLN A 121 17.89 1.87 4.84
C GLN A 121 16.60 2.68 4.79
N THR A 122 15.66 2.41 5.69
CA THR A 122 14.54 3.32 5.95
C THR A 122 14.67 3.93 7.33
N GLN A 123 14.45 5.25 7.42
CA GLN A 123 14.35 6.02 8.66
C GLN A 123 12.89 6.26 9.05
N SER A 124 11.97 5.47 8.50
CA SER A 124 10.53 5.52 8.77
C SER A 124 10.18 4.78 10.06
N ASP A 125 9.17 5.26 10.77
CA ASP A 125 8.39 4.53 11.79
C ASP A 125 7.04 4.03 11.25
N GLU A 126 6.79 4.27 9.96
CA GLU A 126 5.66 3.76 9.20
C GLU A 126 6.10 2.64 8.24
N GLU A 127 5.12 1.90 7.71
CA GLU A 127 5.31 0.87 6.68
C GLU A 127 6.16 1.36 5.50
N PHE A 128 7.24 0.64 5.20
CA PHE A 128 8.11 0.96 4.09
C PHE A 128 8.58 -0.30 3.37
N ILE A 129 8.48 -0.31 2.04
CA ILE A 129 9.01 -1.38 1.19
C ILE A 129 10.42 -1.00 0.76
N LEU A 130 11.42 -1.79 1.14
CA LEU A 130 12.79 -1.63 0.65
C LEU A 130 12.89 -2.24 -0.75
N PRO A 131 13.25 -1.46 -1.79
CA PRO A 131 13.26 -1.91 -3.18
C PRO A 131 14.58 -2.64 -3.53
N ILE A 132 14.90 -3.68 -2.76
CA ILE A 132 16.19 -4.40 -2.85
C ILE A 132 16.13 -5.62 -3.77
N GLY A 133 17.29 -6.02 -4.28
CA GLY A 133 17.44 -7.20 -5.13
C GLY A 133 18.90 -7.60 -5.31
N GLN A 134 19.15 -8.64 -6.09
CA GLN A 134 20.51 -9.07 -6.47
C GLN A 134 20.42 -10.01 -7.68
N SER A 135 21.44 -9.99 -8.55
CA SER A 135 21.57 -10.95 -9.66
C SER A 135 20.35 -11.01 -10.58
N GLY A 136 19.78 -9.83 -10.90
CA GLY A 136 18.62 -9.71 -11.78
C GLY A 136 17.30 -10.16 -11.14
N ILE A 137 17.25 -10.27 -9.81
CA ILE A 137 16.04 -10.66 -9.08
C ILE A 137 15.66 -9.53 -8.14
N TYR A 138 14.46 -8.98 -8.33
CA TYR A 138 13.84 -8.07 -7.39
C TYR A 138 13.24 -8.85 -6.21
N ALA A 139 13.63 -8.49 -5.00
CA ALA A 139 13.35 -9.24 -3.79
C ALA A 139 12.96 -8.31 -2.63
N PRO A 140 11.95 -7.44 -2.83
CA PRO A 140 11.60 -6.44 -1.86
C PRO A 140 11.23 -7.07 -0.53
N ILE A 141 11.49 -6.33 0.53
CA ILE A 141 10.94 -6.63 1.84
C ILE A 141 10.14 -5.43 2.31
N GLN A 142 9.18 -5.68 3.17
CA GLN A 142 8.54 -4.63 3.93
C GLN A 142 9.03 -4.67 5.37
N VAL A 143 9.21 -3.48 5.93
CA VAL A 143 9.47 -3.30 7.35
C VAL A 143 8.48 -2.28 7.90
N ILE A 144 8.02 -2.51 9.13
CA ILE A 144 7.26 -1.54 9.92
C ILE A 144 8.09 -1.33 11.19
N PRO A 145 8.99 -0.34 11.21
CA PRO A 145 9.89 -0.13 12.34
C PRO A 145 9.15 0.50 13.53
N SER A 146 9.47 0.09 14.75
CA SER A 146 8.84 0.65 15.96
C SER A 146 9.27 2.09 16.28
N THR A 147 10.37 2.55 15.66
CA THR A 147 10.89 3.92 15.75
C THR A 147 11.64 4.28 14.46
N SER A 148 11.83 5.57 14.21
CA SER A 148 12.61 6.11 13.08
C SER A 148 14.14 5.99 13.26
N GLY A 149 14.61 4.92 13.89
CA GLY A 149 16.03 4.69 14.22
C GLY A 149 16.89 4.05 13.13
N GLY A 150 16.33 3.83 11.94
CA GLY A 150 17.02 3.20 10.81
C GLY A 150 16.91 1.69 10.81
N VAL A 151 16.30 1.12 9.77
CA VAL A 151 16.34 -0.32 9.46
C VAL A 151 17.00 -0.52 8.12
N ASP A 152 18.13 -1.23 8.13
CA ASP A 152 18.94 -1.57 6.97
C ASP A 152 18.54 -2.96 6.49
N ALA A 153 18.46 -3.16 5.18
CA ALA A 153 18.35 -4.50 4.65
C ALA A 153 18.98 -4.68 3.29
N ALA A 154 19.42 -5.91 3.03
CA ALA A 154 19.99 -6.32 1.76
C ALA A 154 19.59 -7.76 1.43
N TYR A 155 19.27 -8.01 0.16
CA TYR A 155 18.87 -9.32 -0.33
C TYR A 155 20.07 -10.11 -0.85
N PHE A 156 20.21 -11.39 -0.48
CA PHE A 156 21.28 -12.26 -0.96
C PHE A 156 20.72 -13.44 -1.75
N ARG A 157 21.11 -13.56 -3.02
CA ARG A 157 20.82 -14.71 -3.88
C ARG A 157 21.82 -15.83 -3.63
N SER A 158 21.79 -16.39 -2.42
CA SER A 158 22.69 -17.46 -1.99
C SER A 158 22.00 -18.37 -0.98
N ALA A 159 22.47 -19.61 -0.86
CA ALA A 159 21.96 -20.56 0.11
C ALA A 159 22.25 -20.07 1.55
N PRO A 160 21.23 -19.93 2.41
CA PRO A 160 21.38 -19.65 3.84
C PRO A 160 22.26 -20.66 4.58
N ASN A 161 22.38 -21.90 4.08
CA ASN A 161 23.27 -22.92 4.64
C ASN A 161 24.74 -22.49 4.68
N SER A 162 25.14 -21.48 3.88
CA SER A 162 26.47 -20.87 3.94
C SER A 162 26.71 -20.05 5.21
N ILE A 163 25.65 -19.61 5.90
CA ILE A 163 25.69 -18.93 7.20
C ILE A 163 25.78 -19.95 8.34
N GLY A 164 24.98 -21.00 8.25
CA GLY A 164 24.94 -22.10 9.22
C GLY A 164 23.92 -23.17 8.81
N GLY A 165 24.16 -24.43 9.20
CA GLY A 165 23.33 -25.57 8.79
C GLY A 165 22.50 -26.22 9.90
N ALA A 166 22.63 -25.76 11.15
CA ALA A 166 21.88 -26.31 12.27
C ALA A 166 20.45 -25.76 12.26
N LEU A 167 19.47 -26.66 12.36
CA LEU A 167 18.04 -26.32 12.42
C LEU A 167 17.52 -26.61 13.83
N ASP A 168 16.70 -25.72 14.35
CA ASP A 168 15.85 -26.03 15.50
C ASP A 168 14.88 -27.18 15.15
N GLY A 169 14.47 -27.95 16.17
CA GLY A 169 13.58 -29.10 15.99
C GLY A 169 12.21 -28.77 15.40
N SER A 170 11.79 -27.49 15.47
CA SER A 170 10.56 -26.99 14.84
C SER A 170 10.68 -26.74 13.33
N ILE A 171 11.87 -26.84 12.73
CA ILE A 171 12.12 -26.53 11.31
C ILE A 171 12.45 -27.81 10.53
N SER A 172 11.73 -28.02 9.42
CA SER A 172 12.00 -29.14 8.49
C SER A 172 13.05 -28.79 7.45
N SER A 173 13.00 -27.57 6.92
CA SER A 173 13.93 -27.10 5.89
C SER A 173 13.99 -25.58 5.84
N ILE A 174 15.04 -25.04 5.22
CA ILE A 174 15.18 -23.62 4.91
C ILE A 174 15.43 -23.45 3.42
N SER A 175 15.21 -22.24 2.90
CA SER A 175 15.45 -21.89 1.50
C SER A 175 16.84 -22.37 1.08
N SER A 176 16.96 -22.89 -0.14
CA SER A 176 18.25 -23.29 -0.71
C SER A 176 18.88 -22.20 -1.56
N VAL A 177 18.20 -21.07 -1.76
CA VAL A 177 18.56 -20.10 -2.80
C VAL A 177 18.64 -18.65 -2.32
N GLU A 178 18.11 -18.33 -1.14
CA GLU A 178 18.07 -16.92 -0.71
C GLU A 178 17.93 -16.67 0.79
N TYR A 179 18.46 -15.51 1.21
CA TYR A 179 18.25 -14.92 2.52
C TYR A 179 18.28 -13.39 2.44
N TRP A 180 17.85 -12.73 3.51
CA TRP A 180 17.94 -11.30 3.71
C TRP A 180 18.78 -11.03 4.95
N ASP A 181 19.66 -10.05 4.85
CA ASP A 181 20.28 -9.44 6.03
C ASP A 181 19.46 -8.21 6.39
N ILE A 182 18.94 -8.15 7.63
CA ILE A 182 18.06 -7.07 8.11
C ILE A 182 18.56 -6.64 9.47
N ASN A 183 19.07 -5.41 9.58
CA ASN A 183 19.77 -4.92 10.77
C ASN A 183 19.21 -3.57 11.21
N SER A 184 19.33 -3.30 12.51
CA SER A 184 19.08 -1.97 13.07
C SER A 184 19.89 -1.76 14.34
N LYS A 185 19.97 -0.52 14.80
CA LYS A 185 20.55 -0.18 16.12
C LYS A 185 19.46 -0.08 17.17
N GLY A 186 18.94 -1.23 17.60
CA GLY A 186 17.95 -1.32 18.69
C GLY A 186 16.51 -1.01 18.28
N VAL A 187 16.22 -1.04 16.97
CA VAL A 187 14.86 -0.88 16.44
C VAL A 187 14.24 -2.25 16.22
N LYS A 188 13.08 -2.50 16.83
CA LYS A 188 12.27 -3.67 16.53
C LYS A 188 11.41 -3.40 15.32
N THR A 189 11.03 -4.44 14.59
CA THR A 189 10.22 -4.26 13.38
C THR A 189 9.39 -5.48 13.04
N ASN A 190 8.17 -5.28 12.53
CA ASN A 190 7.50 -6.32 11.75
C ASN A 190 8.15 -6.42 10.38
N ILE A 191 8.37 -7.64 9.91
CA ILE A 191 9.05 -7.93 8.64
C ILE A 191 8.09 -8.70 7.74
N SER A 192 8.00 -8.30 6.48
CA SER A 192 7.38 -9.12 5.43
C SER A 192 8.40 -9.46 4.35
N LEU A 193 8.57 -10.75 4.08
CA LEU A 193 9.49 -11.26 3.06
C LEU A 193 8.70 -11.64 1.80
N SER A 194 9.12 -11.15 0.63
CA SER A 194 8.56 -11.58 -0.64
C SER A 194 9.16 -12.88 -1.14
N TRP A 195 8.36 -13.65 -1.87
CA TRP A 195 8.83 -14.72 -2.73
C TRP A 195 8.30 -14.57 -4.16
N ARG A 196 9.02 -15.20 -5.07
CA ARG A 196 8.74 -15.22 -6.51
C ARG A 196 9.13 -16.59 -7.09
N PRO A 197 8.97 -16.87 -8.40
CA PRO A 197 9.23 -18.21 -8.93
C PRO A 197 10.67 -18.70 -8.66
N SER A 198 11.62 -17.78 -8.64
CA SER A 198 13.02 -18.08 -8.32
C SER A 198 13.24 -18.47 -6.85
N SER A 199 12.30 -18.24 -5.94
CA SER A 199 12.38 -18.65 -4.54
C SER A 199 12.14 -20.15 -4.33
N ALA A 200 11.68 -20.88 -5.35
CA ALA A 200 11.44 -22.33 -5.32
C ALA A 200 10.52 -22.80 -4.16
N ILE A 201 9.48 -22.03 -3.85
CA ILE A 201 8.56 -22.30 -2.73
C ILE A 201 7.81 -23.62 -2.89
N THR A 202 7.49 -24.01 -4.13
CA THR A 202 6.88 -25.32 -4.41
C THR A 202 7.74 -26.47 -3.88
N ASP A 203 9.06 -26.42 -4.11
CA ASP A 203 9.99 -27.46 -3.65
C ASP A 203 10.22 -27.36 -2.14
N LEU A 204 10.43 -26.14 -1.63
CA LEU A 204 10.68 -25.90 -0.20
C LEU A 204 9.53 -26.40 0.66
N THR A 205 8.29 -26.15 0.23
CA THR A 205 7.08 -26.43 1.01
C THR A 205 6.44 -27.78 0.69
N SER A 206 7.04 -28.59 -0.20
CA SER A 206 6.40 -29.78 -0.75
C SER A 206 5.00 -29.50 -1.31
N SER A 207 4.88 -28.38 -2.04
CA SER A 207 3.63 -27.85 -2.63
C SER A 207 2.53 -27.46 -1.62
N SER A 208 2.84 -27.35 -0.34
CA SER A 208 1.88 -26.94 0.69
C SER A 208 2.26 -25.59 1.28
N LEU A 209 1.66 -24.52 0.75
CA LEU A 209 2.01 -23.16 1.16
C LEU A 209 1.87 -22.95 2.67
N SER A 210 0.91 -23.62 3.33
CA SER A 210 0.71 -23.55 4.79
C SER A 210 1.91 -23.99 5.63
N ASN A 211 2.89 -24.68 5.04
CA ASN A 211 4.10 -25.09 5.73
C ASN A 211 5.14 -23.95 5.79
N LEU A 212 4.98 -22.91 4.98
CA LEU A 212 5.93 -21.80 4.86
C LEU A 212 5.97 -20.98 6.15
N THR A 213 7.19 -20.64 6.59
CA THR A 213 7.44 -19.78 7.74
C THR A 213 8.67 -18.90 7.48
N ILE A 214 8.80 -17.83 8.26
CA ILE A 214 10.04 -17.04 8.35
C ILE A 214 10.98 -17.73 9.35
N VAL A 215 12.27 -17.80 9.01
CA VAL A 215 13.31 -18.32 9.90
C VAL A 215 14.40 -17.27 10.11
N GLY A 216 14.99 -17.24 11.30
CA GLY A 216 16.10 -16.37 11.66
C GLY A 216 17.29 -17.16 12.19
N TRP A 217 18.51 -16.76 11.81
CA TRP A 217 19.74 -17.36 12.36
C TRP A 217 20.15 -16.66 13.65
N ASN A 218 20.08 -17.34 14.79
CA ASN A 218 20.39 -16.75 16.11
C ASN A 218 21.88 -16.76 16.49
N GLY A 219 22.76 -17.10 15.53
CA GLY A 219 24.19 -17.29 15.76
C GLY A 219 24.60 -18.76 15.95
N SER A 220 23.67 -19.66 16.25
CA SER A 220 23.94 -21.09 16.48
C SER A 220 23.00 -22.03 15.72
N VAL A 221 21.72 -21.70 15.62
CA VAL A 221 20.69 -22.49 14.93
C VAL A 221 19.73 -21.57 14.19
N TRP A 222 19.12 -22.07 13.11
CA TRP A 222 17.94 -21.45 12.51
C TRP A 222 16.74 -21.73 13.41
N VAL A 223 16.00 -20.68 13.77
CA VAL A 223 14.76 -20.78 14.56
C VAL A 223 13.57 -20.23 13.76
N ALA A 224 12.40 -20.83 13.95
CA ALA A 224 11.17 -20.35 13.35
C ALA A 224 10.74 -19.04 14.03
N ILE A 225 10.31 -18.07 13.22
CA ILE A 225 9.74 -16.81 13.67
C ILE A 225 8.23 -16.88 13.37
N PRO A 226 7.36 -16.70 14.38
CA PRO A 226 5.91 -16.70 14.19
C PRO A 226 5.51 -15.75 13.06
N SER A 227 4.91 -16.30 12.02
CA SER A 227 4.61 -15.60 10.78
C SER A 227 3.38 -16.18 10.09
N MET A 228 2.76 -15.36 9.23
CA MET A 228 1.56 -15.70 8.49
C MET A 228 1.66 -15.24 7.03
N ILE A 229 1.21 -16.09 6.12
CA ILE A 229 1.12 -15.75 4.69
C ILE A 229 0.14 -14.60 4.51
N ASP A 230 0.58 -13.57 3.79
CA ASP A 230 -0.29 -12.47 3.42
C ASP A 230 -1.23 -12.94 2.31
N GLU A 231 -2.54 -12.70 2.43
CA GLU A 231 -3.51 -13.06 1.38
C GLU A 231 -3.15 -12.34 0.06
N TYR A 232 -2.81 -11.06 0.17
CA TYR A 232 -2.23 -10.25 -0.88
C TYR A 232 -0.79 -9.96 -0.54
N SER A 233 0.11 -10.30 -1.45
CA SER A 233 1.53 -9.99 -1.36
C SER A 233 1.81 -8.51 -1.16
N LEU A 234 3.02 -8.17 -0.71
CA LEU A 234 3.49 -6.78 -0.62
C LEU A 234 3.41 -6.00 -1.95
N LEU A 235 3.31 -6.70 -3.10
CA LEU A 235 3.11 -6.08 -4.42
C LEU A 235 1.66 -6.11 -4.90
N GLY A 236 0.71 -6.42 -4.01
CA GLY A 236 -0.74 -6.37 -4.23
C GLY A 236 -1.35 -7.56 -4.98
N LYS A 237 -0.55 -8.57 -5.34
CA LYS A 237 -1.04 -9.80 -6.00
C LYS A 237 -1.42 -10.86 -4.97
N LEU A 238 -2.45 -11.67 -5.25
CA LEU A 238 -2.81 -12.82 -4.41
C LEU A 238 -1.62 -13.78 -4.25
N SER A 239 -1.35 -14.20 -3.01
CA SER A 239 -0.28 -15.12 -2.69
C SER A 239 -0.57 -16.54 -3.18
N SER A 240 0.46 -17.20 -3.71
CA SER A 240 0.42 -18.55 -4.26
C SER A 240 1.79 -19.22 -4.15
N LEU A 241 1.92 -20.48 -4.54
CA LEU A 241 3.22 -21.16 -4.61
C LEU A 241 4.24 -20.47 -5.55
N ASN A 242 3.80 -19.63 -6.48
CA ASN A 242 4.68 -18.95 -7.44
C ASN A 242 5.13 -17.56 -7.00
N SER A 243 4.32 -16.86 -6.20
CA SER A 243 4.64 -15.51 -5.73
C SER A 243 3.76 -15.13 -4.56
N GLY A 244 4.29 -14.34 -3.63
CA GLY A 244 3.54 -13.88 -2.46
C GLY A 244 4.42 -13.15 -1.46
N SER A 245 3.89 -12.90 -0.27
CA SER A 245 4.69 -12.51 0.89
C SER A 245 4.16 -13.14 2.19
N ILE A 246 5.05 -13.22 3.17
CA ILE A 246 4.80 -13.75 4.50
C ILE A 246 5.30 -12.73 5.51
N SER A 247 4.48 -12.43 6.52
CA SER A 247 4.73 -11.39 7.51
C SER A 247 4.88 -11.97 8.91
N THR A 248 5.74 -11.36 9.74
CA THR A 248 5.85 -11.72 11.16
C THR A 248 4.59 -11.31 11.91
N ASN A 249 4.15 -12.15 12.86
CA ASN A 249 2.93 -11.87 13.64
C ASN A 249 3.14 -10.73 14.65
N GLU A 250 4.38 -10.52 15.10
CA GLU A 250 4.78 -9.54 16.10
C GLU A 250 6.08 -8.86 15.67
N GLU A 251 6.43 -7.77 16.35
CA GLU A 251 7.72 -7.09 16.18
C GLU A 251 8.89 -8.02 16.53
N VAL A 252 9.87 -8.08 15.63
CA VAL A 252 11.11 -8.85 15.81
C VAL A 252 12.21 -7.95 16.36
N ASP A 253 12.93 -8.44 17.37
CA ASP A 253 14.21 -7.86 17.78
C ASP A 253 15.31 -8.30 16.79
N LEU A 254 15.70 -7.38 15.91
CA LEU A 254 16.71 -7.65 14.88
C LEU A 254 18.07 -8.02 15.47
N SER A 255 18.39 -7.63 16.71
CA SER A 255 19.67 -8.01 17.33
C SER A 255 19.76 -9.49 17.72
N ALA A 256 18.61 -10.19 17.75
CA ALA A 256 18.55 -11.62 18.05
C ALA A 256 18.95 -12.50 16.85
N TYR A 257 18.97 -11.93 15.63
CA TYR A 257 19.20 -12.68 14.39
C TYR A 257 20.17 -11.97 13.47
N SER A 258 21.12 -12.69 12.87
CA SER A 258 22.05 -12.06 11.93
C SER A 258 21.52 -12.01 10.50
N VAL A 259 20.57 -12.88 10.15
CA VAL A 259 19.95 -13.00 8.82
C VAL A 259 18.59 -13.68 8.96
N PHE A 260 17.74 -13.46 7.95
CA PHE A 260 16.39 -14.02 7.83
C PHE A 260 16.26 -14.78 6.52
N SER A 261 15.44 -15.83 6.49
CA SER A 261 15.15 -16.58 5.27
C SER A 261 13.73 -17.16 5.33
N LEU A 262 13.33 -17.84 4.26
CA LEU A 262 12.12 -18.65 4.19
C LEU A 262 12.45 -20.07 4.60
N GLY A 263 11.53 -20.75 5.28
CA GLY A 263 11.69 -22.15 5.66
C GLY A 263 10.36 -22.84 5.83
N THR A 264 10.40 -24.06 6.36
CA THR A 264 9.20 -24.83 6.68
C THR A 264 9.19 -25.28 8.13
N SER A 265 8.02 -25.19 8.76
CA SER A 265 7.77 -25.71 10.10
C SER A 265 7.44 -27.21 10.06
N THR A 266 7.90 -27.97 11.04
CA THR A 266 7.49 -29.38 11.28
C THR A 266 6.10 -29.48 11.89
N GLU A 267 5.66 -28.43 12.60
CA GLU A 267 4.30 -28.35 13.14
C GLU A 267 3.42 -27.62 12.13
N GLU A 268 2.29 -28.23 11.75
CA GLU A 268 1.15 -27.50 11.23
C GLU A 268 0.85 -26.43 12.27
N VAL A 269 1.21 -25.18 11.97
CA VAL A 269 0.87 -24.07 12.84
C VAL A 269 -0.64 -23.98 12.82
N LEU A 270 -1.28 -24.53 13.87
CA LEU A 270 -2.62 -24.16 14.25
C LEU A 270 -2.52 -22.70 14.70
N VAL A 271 -2.46 -21.80 13.72
CA VAL A 271 -2.70 -20.38 13.93
C VAL A 271 -4.13 -20.35 14.44
N THR A 272 -4.30 -20.22 15.75
CA THR A 272 -5.50 -19.59 16.27
C THR A 272 -5.46 -18.19 15.71
N LEU A 273 -6.00 -18.02 14.50
CA LEU A 273 -6.49 -16.74 14.06
C LEU A 273 -7.25 -16.22 15.26
N SER A 274 -6.82 -15.08 15.79
CA SER A 274 -7.76 -14.19 16.44
C SER A 274 -8.70 -13.74 15.31
N ASN A 275 -9.57 -14.66 14.87
CA ASN A 275 -10.63 -14.47 13.93
C ASN A 275 -11.57 -13.54 14.68
N LYS A 276 -11.31 -12.23 14.61
CA LYS A 276 -12.26 -11.24 15.08
C LYS A 276 -13.43 -11.31 14.11
N VAL A 277 -14.31 -12.28 14.35
CA VAL A 277 -15.52 -12.48 13.57
C VAL A 277 -16.49 -11.40 14.02
N GLU A 278 -16.56 -10.35 13.21
CA GLU A 278 -17.60 -9.34 13.35
C GLU A 278 -18.86 -9.81 12.62
N VAL A 279 -19.98 -9.78 13.34
CA VAL A 279 -21.32 -10.03 12.83
C VAL A 279 -22.21 -8.88 13.25
N ILE A 280 -22.85 -8.24 12.27
CA ILE A 280 -23.82 -7.19 12.49
C ILE A 280 -25.20 -7.75 12.14
N VAL A 281 -26.13 -7.66 13.09
CA VAL A 281 -27.53 -8.09 12.91
C VAL A 281 -28.46 -6.94 13.23
N TYR A 282 -29.35 -6.59 12.29
CA TYR A 282 -30.39 -5.61 12.55
C TYR A 282 -31.66 -5.87 11.73
N VAL A 283 -32.74 -5.20 12.13
CA VAL A 283 -34.02 -5.21 11.41
C VAL A 283 -34.24 -3.84 10.79
N ASN A 284 -34.53 -3.79 9.49
CA ASN A 284 -34.88 -2.56 8.78
C ASN A 284 -36.07 -2.81 7.85
N LYS A 285 -37.14 -2.00 7.94
CA LYS A 285 -38.34 -2.08 7.10
C LYS A 285 -38.90 -3.51 6.97
N ASN A 286 -39.10 -4.20 8.09
CA ASN A 286 -39.53 -5.61 8.16
C ASN A 286 -38.61 -6.58 7.39
N ARG A 287 -37.31 -6.33 7.37
CA ARG A 287 -36.31 -7.27 6.82
C ARG A 287 -35.23 -7.48 7.86
N VAL A 288 -34.82 -8.73 8.04
CA VAL A 288 -33.62 -9.05 8.82
C VAL A 288 -32.42 -8.95 7.89
N PHE A 289 -31.45 -8.16 8.33
CA PHE A 289 -30.15 -8.04 7.69
C PHE A 289 -29.07 -8.61 8.61
N ILE A 290 -28.21 -9.44 8.03
CA ILE A 290 -27.02 -9.98 8.67
C ILE A 290 -25.86 -9.73 7.72
N GLU A 291 -24.78 -9.17 8.25
CA GLU A 291 -23.50 -9.04 7.57
C GLU A 291 -22.42 -9.60 8.47
N ALA A 292 -21.55 -10.43 7.91
CA ALA A 292 -20.48 -11.08 8.63
C ALA A 292 -19.17 -10.97 7.87
N SER A 293 -18.09 -10.87 8.62
CA SER A 293 -16.71 -10.97 8.14
C SER A 293 -16.33 -12.39 7.67
N GLN A 294 -17.22 -13.38 7.84
CA GLN A 294 -17.03 -14.77 7.44
C GLN A 294 -18.31 -15.42 6.90
N PRO A 295 -18.20 -16.48 6.07
CA PRO A 295 -19.33 -17.23 5.52
C PRO A 295 -20.34 -17.69 6.58
N LEU A 296 -21.61 -17.32 6.41
CA LEU A 296 -22.71 -17.73 7.30
C LEU A 296 -23.12 -19.19 7.02
N LYS A 297 -23.30 -19.98 8.07
CA LYS A 297 -23.63 -21.41 8.03
C LYS A 297 -25.07 -21.69 8.44
N THR A 298 -25.52 -21.07 9.54
CA THR A 298 -26.90 -21.25 10.03
C THR A 298 -27.50 -19.95 10.54
N LEU A 299 -28.81 -19.84 10.45
CA LEU A 299 -29.62 -18.79 11.04
C LEU A 299 -30.77 -19.43 11.82
N ILE A 300 -30.92 -19.03 13.08
CA ILE A 300 -32.00 -19.47 13.96
C ILE A 300 -32.61 -18.24 14.63
N VAL A 301 -33.92 -18.14 14.65
CA VAL A 301 -34.63 -17.05 15.32
C VAL A 301 -35.58 -17.62 16.37
N HIS A 302 -35.48 -17.10 17.58
CA HIS A 302 -36.41 -17.36 18.68
C HIS A 302 -37.15 -16.07 19.07
N ASP A 303 -38.33 -16.20 19.67
CA ASP A 303 -38.91 -15.08 20.43
C ASP A 303 -38.17 -14.91 21.78
N ILE A 304 -38.54 -13.85 22.51
CA ILE A 304 -37.95 -13.55 23.82
C ILE A 304 -38.26 -14.61 24.89
N ALA A 305 -39.30 -15.43 24.70
CA ALA A 305 -39.65 -16.54 25.58
C ALA A 305 -38.88 -17.83 25.21
N GLY A 306 -38.05 -17.80 24.17
CA GLY A 306 -37.25 -18.94 23.69
C GLY A 306 -37.99 -19.88 22.74
N LYS A 307 -39.18 -19.52 22.26
CA LYS A 307 -39.90 -20.31 21.24
C LYS A 307 -39.25 -20.13 19.88
N LEU A 308 -38.97 -21.23 19.18
CA LEU A 308 -38.43 -21.22 17.83
C LEU A 308 -39.44 -20.59 16.85
N ILE A 309 -38.99 -19.58 16.10
CA ILE A 309 -39.75 -18.92 15.04
C ILE A 309 -39.40 -19.51 13.67
N PHE A 310 -38.10 -19.60 13.36
CA PHE A 310 -37.61 -20.35 12.20
C PHE A 310 -36.14 -20.72 12.34
N SER A 311 -35.71 -21.68 11.50
CA SER A 311 -34.31 -22.05 11.31
C SER A 311 -34.03 -22.25 9.83
N LYS A 312 -32.86 -21.82 9.37
CA LYS A 312 -32.41 -21.95 7.98
C LYS A 312 -30.92 -22.26 7.92
N LYS A 313 -30.55 -23.22 7.08
CA LYS A 313 -29.16 -23.41 6.65
C LYS A 313 -28.83 -22.41 5.55
N LEU A 314 -27.64 -21.83 5.62
CA LEU A 314 -27.15 -20.82 4.69
C LEU A 314 -25.99 -21.40 3.90
N ASP A 315 -25.88 -21.01 2.62
CA ASP A 315 -24.92 -21.57 1.67
C ASP A 315 -23.54 -20.88 1.71
N GLY A 316 -23.17 -20.26 2.84
CA GLY A 316 -21.86 -19.63 3.01
C GLY A 316 -21.73 -18.19 2.48
N GLY A 317 -22.84 -17.50 2.20
CA GLY A 317 -22.79 -16.06 1.87
C GLY A 317 -22.36 -15.19 3.06
N LEU A 318 -21.73 -14.04 2.78
CA LEU A 318 -21.35 -13.05 3.80
C LEU A 318 -22.52 -12.17 4.27
N THR A 319 -23.62 -12.17 3.51
CA THR A 319 -24.81 -11.37 3.82
C THR A 319 -26.07 -12.21 3.77
N TYR A 320 -27.03 -11.89 4.64
CA TYR A 320 -28.38 -12.42 4.61
C TYR A 320 -29.38 -11.29 4.71
N ASN A 321 -30.27 -11.16 3.72
CA ASN A 321 -31.27 -10.10 3.67
C ASN A 321 -32.62 -10.67 3.21
N GLN A 322 -33.53 -10.91 4.15
CA GLN A 322 -34.84 -11.48 3.84
C GLN A 322 -35.97 -10.79 4.61
N PRO A 323 -37.22 -10.81 4.08
CA PRO A 323 -38.38 -10.33 4.81
C PRO A 323 -38.53 -11.02 6.18
N PHE A 324 -38.88 -10.22 7.18
CA PHE A 324 -39.09 -10.61 8.58
C PHE A 324 -40.47 -10.10 9.00
N ASN A 325 -41.50 -10.78 8.50
CA ASN A 325 -42.91 -10.41 8.68
C ASN A 325 -43.53 -11.16 9.88
N TYR A 326 -42.89 -11.06 11.04
CA TYR A 326 -43.40 -11.64 12.28
C TYR A 326 -44.00 -10.56 13.19
N ASP A 327 -44.77 -10.99 14.18
CA ASP A 327 -45.48 -10.11 15.12
C ASP A 327 -44.54 -9.09 15.79
N LEU A 328 -45.10 -7.96 16.21
CA LEU A 328 -44.35 -6.95 16.94
C LEU A 328 -43.82 -7.55 18.24
N GLY A 329 -42.51 -7.46 18.45
CA GLY A 329 -41.87 -8.12 19.56
C GLY A 329 -40.35 -8.13 19.49
N VAL A 330 -39.75 -8.69 20.52
CA VAL A 330 -38.31 -8.89 20.59
C VAL A 330 -37.98 -10.32 20.20
N TYR A 331 -36.98 -10.45 19.33
CA TYR A 331 -36.48 -11.73 18.86
C TYR A 331 -35.00 -11.87 19.16
N ILE A 332 -34.57 -13.12 19.34
CA ILE A 332 -33.19 -13.51 19.51
C ILE A 332 -32.75 -14.20 18.22
N VAL A 333 -31.84 -13.56 17.49
CA VAL A 333 -31.21 -14.13 16.31
C VAL A 333 -29.92 -14.82 16.72
N THR A 334 -29.77 -16.07 16.33
CA THR A 334 -28.55 -16.85 16.52
C THR A 334 -27.98 -17.25 15.16
N THR A 335 -26.69 -17.01 14.92
CA THR A 335 -26.03 -17.42 13.68
C THR A 335 -24.66 -18.06 13.96
N GLU A 336 -24.31 -19.03 13.12
CA GLU A 336 -23.03 -19.72 13.11
C GLU A 336 -22.31 -19.39 11.81
N VAL A 337 -20.99 -19.19 11.85
CA VAL A 337 -20.14 -19.02 10.67
C VAL A 337 -19.26 -20.25 10.46
N HIS A 338 -18.82 -20.50 9.23
CA HIS A 338 -18.14 -21.76 8.87
C HIS A 338 -16.82 -22.02 9.61
N ASN A 339 -16.06 -20.97 9.97
CA ASN A 339 -14.72 -21.10 10.54
C ASN A 339 -14.62 -20.61 12.00
N ALA A 340 -15.74 -20.42 12.69
CA ALA A 340 -15.75 -20.12 14.12
C ALA A 340 -16.59 -21.15 14.90
N THR A 341 -16.11 -21.54 16.07
CA THR A 341 -16.84 -22.38 17.03
C THR A 341 -17.85 -21.60 17.87
N TRP A 342 -18.00 -20.29 17.62
CA TRP A 342 -18.84 -19.39 18.40
C TRP A 342 -20.20 -19.16 17.74
N LEU A 343 -21.25 -19.14 18.58
CA LEU A 343 -22.59 -18.75 18.19
C LEU A 343 -22.78 -17.25 18.47
N PHE A 344 -23.11 -16.48 17.44
CA PHE A 344 -23.44 -15.07 17.60
C PHE A 344 -24.91 -14.95 17.95
N ARG A 345 -25.21 -14.27 19.06
CA ARG A 345 -26.57 -14.06 19.53
C ARG A 345 -26.85 -12.57 19.64
N GLU A 346 -27.80 -12.10 18.85
CA GLU A 346 -28.22 -10.70 18.88
C GLU A 346 -29.71 -10.55 19.15
N LYS A 347 -30.04 -9.50 19.91
CA LYS A 347 -31.42 -9.16 20.26
C LYS A 347 -31.92 -8.09 19.28
N ILE A 348 -32.93 -8.44 18.50
CA ILE A 348 -33.56 -7.53 17.55
C ILE A 348 -34.99 -7.19 17.96
N ILE A 349 -35.46 -6.02 17.54
CA ILE A 349 -36.84 -5.58 17.77
C ILE A 349 -37.53 -5.53 16.42
N SER A 350 -38.63 -6.27 16.28
CA SER A 350 -39.55 -6.12 15.16
C SER A 350 -40.54 -5.01 15.50
N GLY A 351 -40.39 -3.85 14.85
CA GLY A 351 -41.19 -2.66 15.08
C GLY A 351 -41.36 -1.83 13.80
N ARG A 352 -42.55 -1.26 13.59
CA ARG A 352 -42.70 -0.16 12.64
C ARG A 352 -42.02 1.07 13.25
N TYR A 353 -40.91 1.50 12.66
CA TYR A 353 -40.47 2.90 12.80
C TYR A 353 -41.26 3.76 11.83
#